data_AF-A0A9W9K2G8-F1
#
_entry.id   AF-A0A9W9K2G8-F1
#
_cell.length_a   1.000
_cell.length_b   1.000
_cell.length_c   1.000
_cell.angle_alpha   90.00
_cell.angle_beta   90.00
_cell.angle_gamma   90.00
#
_symmetry.space_group_name_H-M   'P 1'
#
loop_
_entity.id
_entity.type
_entity.pdbx_description
1 polymer ?
#
loop_
_entity_poly.entity_id
_entity_poly.type
_entity_poly.pdbx_seq_one_letter_code
_entity_poly.pdbx_strand_id
1 'polypeptide(L)' 'MTRNWISDPPITKTSLEIFVTTTPPEEEKDQFLRFIRQILSWDPDVRATSNEIIPDEWLMRSNEELL' A
#
# COMPACT_ATOMS: atom_id res chain seq x y z
N MET A 1 -2.80 -26.64 -28.13
CA MET A 1 -3.42 -26.02 -26.95
C MET A 1 -2.85 -24.62 -26.82
N THR A 2 -3.54 -23.62 -27.37
CA THR A 2 -3.10 -22.21 -27.36
C THR A 2 -3.54 -21.59 -26.03
N ARG A 3 -2.59 -21.13 -25.21
CA ARG A 3 -2.89 -20.40 -23.97
C ARG A 3 -3.58 -19.09 -24.34
N ASN A 4 -4.83 -18.93 -23.89
CA ASN A 4 -5.62 -17.73 -24.08
C ASN A 4 -5.13 -16.67 -23.09
N TRP A 5 -4.13 -15.87 -23.48
CA TRP A 5 -3.70 -14.72 -22.69
C TRP A 5 -4.83 -13.67 -22.71
N ILE A 6 -5.45 -13.44 -21.56
CA ILE A 6 -6.45 -12.38 -21.38
C ILE A 6 -5.66 -11.12 -21.03
N SER A 7 -5.39 -10.30 -22.04
CA SER A 7 -4.45 -9.18 -21.93
C SER A 7 -4.91 -8.04 -21.02
N ASP A 8 -6.21 -7.97 -20.72
CA ASP A 8 -6.77 -6.91 -19.88
C ASP A 8 -7.77 -7.51 -18.89
N PRO A 9 -7.31 -7.97 -17.70
CA PRO A 9 -8.24 -8.09 -16.58
C PRO A 9 -8.91 -6.72 -16.38
N PRO A 10 -10.24 -6.67 -16.19
CA PRO A 10 -10.94 -5.40 -16.02
C PRO A 10 -10.29 -4.65 -14.86
N ILE A 11 -9.79 -3.44 -15.11
CA ILE A 11 -9.26 -2.56 -14.06
C ILE A 11 -10.41 -2.36 -13.08
N THR A 12 -10.28 -2.95 -11.90
CA THR A 12 -11.25 -2.81 -10.83
C THR A 12 -11.37 -1.33 -10.48
N LYS A 13 -12.59 -0.78 -10.53
CA LYS A 13 -12.86 0.62 -10.18
C LYS A 13 -12.66 0.94 -8.69
N THR A 14 -12.35 -0.06 -7.88
CA THR A 14 -12.07 0.06 -6.45
C THR A 14 -10.62 0.45 -6.26
N SER A 15 -10.37 1.57 -5.58
CA SER A 15 -9.02 1.99 -5.21
C SER A 15 -8.58 1.29 -3.92
N LEU A 16 -7.27 1.21 -3.69
CA LEU A 16 -6.69 0.68 -2.46
C LEU A 16 -7.24 1.44 -1.23
N GLU A 17 -7.39 2.75 -1.36
CA GLU A 17 -7.88 3.65 -0.32
C GLU A 17 -9.32 3.35 0.11
N ILE A 18 -10.14 2.85 -0.83
CA ILE A 18 -11.50 2.38 -0.57
C ILE A 18 -11.46 1.02 0.12
N PHE A 19 -10.51 0.15 -0.23
CA PHE A 19 -10.34 -1.15 0.43
C PHE A 19 -9.90 -1.00 1.90
N VAL A 20 -9.06 -0.01 2.21
CA VAL A 20 -8.62 0.33 3.58
C VAL A 20 -9.74 1.04 4.38
N THR A 21 -11.02 0.79 4.10
CA THR A 21 -12.15 1.31 4.91
C THR A 21 -12.56 0.38 6.04
N THR A 22 -11.91 -0.79 6.16
CA THR A 22 -12.16 -1.76 7.24
C THR A 22 -11.26 -1.56 8.47
N THR A 23 -10.26 -0.69 8.41
CA THR A 23 -9.40 -0.37 9.55
C THR A 23 -9.98 0.79 10.36
N PRO A 24 -10.03 0.68 11.70
CA PRO A 24 -10.39 1.80 12.57
C PRO A 24 -9.22 2.82 12.63
N PRO A 25 -9.30 3.85 13.47
CA PRO A 25 -9.40 5.28 13.13
C PRO A 25 -8.41 5.89 12.09
N GLU A 26 -8.78 7.09 11.62
CA GLU A 26 -8.17 7.92 10.56
C GLU A 26 -6.62 7.96 10.54
N GLU A 27 -5.98 8.02 11.71
CA GLU A 27 -4.52 8.15 11.83
C GLU A 27 -3.74 6.90 11.37
N GLU A 28 -4.22 5.69 11.70
CA GLU A 28 -3.54 4.45 11.29
C GLU A 28 -3.65 4.23 9.78
N LYS A 29 -4.86 4.48 9.25
CA LYS A 29 -5.13 4.46 7.83
C LYS A 29 -4.25 5.45 7.06
N ASP A 30 -4.12 6.69 7.52
CA ASP A 30 -3.33 7.70 6.84
C ASP A 30 -1.84 7.36 6.84
N GLN A 31 -1.33 6.82 7.95
CA GLN A 31 0.06 6.36 8.05
C GLN A 31 0.32 5.15 7.16
N PHE A 32 -0.60 4.18 7.11
CA PHE A 32 -0.50 3.05 6.19
C PHE A 32 -0.50 3.49 4.71
N LEU A 33 -1.41 4.39 4.34
CA LEU A 33 -1.51 4.88 2.98
C LEU A 33 -0.26 5.70 2.58
N ARG A 34 0.30 6.48 3.50
CA ARG A 34 1.60 7.16 3.31
C ARG A 34 2.70 6.14 3.03
N PHE A 35 2.82 5.12 3.88
CA PHE A 35 3.82 4.05 3.75
C PHE A 35 3.71 3.32 2.40
N ILE A 36 2.50 2.89 2.01
CA ILE A 36 2.30 2.17 0.76
C ILE A 36 2.62 3.02 -0.47
N ARG A 37 2.32 4.33 -0.44
CA ARG A 37 2.66 5.24 -1.55
C ARG A 37 4.16 5.37 -1.78
N GLN A 38 4.97 5.32 -0.72
CA GLN A 38 6.44 5.34 -0.82
C GLN A 38 6.97 4.10 -1.56
N ILE A 39 6.35 2.93 -1.34
CA ILE A 39 6.75 1.66 -1.96
C ILE A 39 6.21 1.52 -3.39
N LEU A 40 4.95 1.89 -3.61
CA LEU A 40 4.25 1.71 -4.88
C LEU A 40 4.41 2.88 -5.87
N SER A 41 5.37 3.78 -5.61
CA SER A 41 5.69 4.88 -6.53
C SER A 41 6.17 4.32 -7.88
N TRP A 42 5.49 4.71 -8.96
CA TRP A 42 5.79 4.20 -10.30
C TRP A 42 7.16 4.66 -10.80
N ASP A 43 7.48 5.93 -10.56
CA ASP A 43 8.77 6.53 -10.90
C ASP A 43 9.87 5.98 -9.96
N PRO A 44 10.90 5.32 -10.49
CA PRO A 44 11.97 4.74 -9.68
C PRO A 44 12.84 5.79 -8.98
N ASP A 45 12.97 7.00 -9.52
CA ASP A 45 13.84 8.04 -8.96
C ASP A 45 13.26 8.63 -7.66
N VAL A 46 11.94 8.51 -7.48
CA VAL A 46 11.22 8.95 -6.27
C VAL A 46 10.75 7.79 -5.39
N ARG A 47 10.96 6.54 -5.82
CA ARG A 47 10.56 5.36 -5.04
C ARG A 47 11.51 5.21 -3.85
N ALA A 48 10.92 5.08 -2.66
CA ALA A 48 11.71 4.92 -1.45
C ALA A 48 12.52 3.61 -1.48
N THR A 49 13.77 3.71 -1.05
CA THR A 49 14.67 2.57 -0.87
C THR A 49 14.35 1.83 0.42
N SER A 50 14.79 0.58 0.55
CA SER A 50 14.57 -0.20 1.77
C SER A 50 15.11 0.48 3.03
N ASN A 51 16.25 1.17 2.93
CA ASN A 51 16.85 1.89 4.06
C ASN A 51 15.98 3.08 4.53
N GLU A 52 15.19 3.67 3.64
CA GLU A 52 14.28 4.78 3.95
C GLU A 52 12.92 4.28 4.47
N ILE A 53 12.51 3.08 4.09
CA ILE A 53 11.21 2.48 4.47
C ILE A 53 11.27 1.77 5.83
N ILE A 54 12.38 1.09 6.15
CA ILE A 54 12.54 0.35 7.42
C ILE A 54 12.22 1.20 8.67
N PRO A 55 12.65 2.47 8.78
CA PRO A 55 12.34 3.29 9.94
C PRO A 55 10.96 3.98 9.89
N ASP A 56 10.08 3.64 8.93
CA ASP A 56 8.76 4.28 8.87
C ASP A 56 7.93 3.97 10.13
N GLU A 57 7.29 5.01 10.67
CA GLU A 57 6.54 4.96 11.92
C GLU A 57 5.42 3.91 11.90
N TRP A 58 4.75 3.73 10.76
CA TRP A 58 3.71 2.73 10.62
C TRP A 58 4.28 1.31 10.68
N LEU A 59 5.43 1.08 10.05
CA LEU A 59 6.10 -0.22 10.05
C LEU A 59 6.68 -0.58 11.42
N MET A 60 7.15 0.43 12.17
CA MET A 60 7.74 0.23 13.50
C MET A 60 6.72 0.16 14.65
N ARG A 61 5.44 0.45 14.40
CA ARG A 61 4.39 0.36 15.43
C ARG A 61 4.31 -1.02 16.03
N SER A 62 4.05 -1.07 17.34
CA SER A 62 3.82 -2.33 18.04
C SER A 62 2.39 -2.80 17.79
N ASN A 63 2.18 -4.12 17.69
CA ASN A 63 0.84 -4.70 17.55
C ASN A 63 -0.07 -4.39 18.76
N GLU A 64 0.52 -4.02 19.90
CA GLU A 64 -0.20 -3.68 21.14
C GLU A 64 -0.89 -2.31 21.05
N GLU A 65 -0.44 -1.44 20.14
CA GLU A 65 -1.04 -0.11 19.87
C GLU A 65 -2.19 -0.17 18.83
N LEU A 66 -2.42 -1.33 18.23
CA LEU A 66 -3.43 -1.56 17.17
C LEU A 66 -4.67 -2.34 17.65
N LEU A 67 -4.72 -2.74 18.93
CA LEU A 67 -5.84 -3.44 19.59
C LEU A 67 -6.69 -2.48 20.43
#